data_AF-A0A378F341-F1
#
_entry.id   AF-A0A378F341-F1
#
_cell.length_a   1.000
_cell.length_b   1.000
_cell.length_c   1.000
_cell.angle_alpha   90.00
_cell.angle_beta   90.00
_cell.angle_gamma   90.00
#
_symmetry.space_group_name_H-M   'P 1'
#
loop_
_entity.id
_entity.type
_entity.pdbx_description
1 polymer ?
#
loop_
_entity_poly.entity_id
_entity_poly.type
_entity_poly.pdbx_seq_one_letter_code
_entity_poly.pdbx_strand_id
1 'polypeptide(L)'
;MLKNDASTLKEFFGDNLNGSNNHAMFSSYSSWLFQALGGITVAEEAVGADVILISPSFTDTINFVDCWHQTIRGRIECRWRRYKKASN
;
A
#
# COMPACT_ATOMS: atom_id res chain seq x y z
N MET A 1 3.70 -17.17 -2.04
CA MET A 1 5.10 -16.83 -1.71
C MET A 1 5.32 -16.93 -0.20
N LEU A 2 4.63 -16.10 0.61
CA LEU A 2 4.74 -16.15 2.08
C LEU A 2 4.47 -17.54 2.71
N LYS A 3 3.49 -18.30 2.21
CA LYS A 3 3.20 -19.67 2.69
C LYS A 3 4.39 -20.64 2.54
N ASN A 4 5.32 -20.36 1.64
CA ASN A 4 6.51 -21.16 1.37
C ASN A 4 7.79 -20.44 1.87
N ASP A 5 7.68 -19.64 2.93
CA ASP A 5 8.78 -18.92 3.59
C ASP A 5 9.61 -17.98 2.70
N ALA A 6 9.07 -17.55 1.56
CA ALA A 6 9.75 -16.58 0.71
C ALA A 6 9.71 -15.17 1.34
N SER A 7 10.87 -14.54 1.46
CA SER A 7 11.03 -13.16 1.95
C SER A 7 11.03 -12.09 0.84
N THR A 8 11.01 -12.51 -0.42
CA THR A 8 11.02 -11.67 -1.63
C THR A 8 9.96 -12.13 -2.63
N LEU A 9 9.70 -11.32 -3.65
CA LEU A 9 8.82 -11.68 -4.75
C LEU A 9 9.54 -12.56 -5.76
N LYS A 10 8.86 -13.60 -6.25
CA LYS A 10 9.35 -14.42 -7.36
C LYS A 10 8.95 -13.81 -8.70
N GLU A 11 9.71 -14.12 -9.73
CA GLU A 11 9.45 -13.71 -11.10
C GLU A 11 8.19 -14.33 -11.70
N PHE A 12 7.87 -15.57 -11.31
CA PHE A 12 6.69 -16.28 -11.75
C PHE A 12 5.83 -16.72 -10.55
N PHE A 13 4.53 -16.92 -10.82
CA PHE A 13 3.65 -17.61 -9.90
C PHE A 13 3.86 -19.13 -9.96
N GLY A 14 3.54 -19.82 -8.87
CA GLY A 14 3.68 -21.28 -8.77
C GLY A 14 5.12 -21.75 -8.61
N ASP A 15 5.31 -23.05 -8.85
CA ASP A 15 6.62 -23.70 -8.77
C ASP A 15 7.27 -23.69 -10.16
N ASN A 16 8.00 -22.62 -10.44
CA ASN A 16 8.85 -22.49 -11.62
C ASN A 16 10.31 -22.41 -11.17
N LEU A 17 11.09 -23.43 -11.51
CA LEU A 17 12.51 -23.56 -11.12
C LEU A 17 13.44 -22.70 -11.99
N ASN A 18 12.96 -22.16 -13.10
CA ASN A 18 13.76 -21.40 -14.06
C ASN A 18 13.69 -19.88 -13.84
N GLY A 19 12.93 -19.40 -12.84
CA GLY A 19 12.76 -17.97 -12.56
C GLY A 19 13.53 -17.49 -11.33
N SER A 20 13.82 -16.19 -11.29
CA SER A 20 14.40 -15.55 -10.11
C SER A 20 13.43 -15.58 -8.93
N ASN A 21 13.96 -15.86 -7.74
CA ASN A 21 13.22 -15.76 -6.47
C ASN A 21 13.26 -14.35 -5.85
N ASN A 22 13.86 -13.37 -6.54
CA ASN A 22 13.95 -11.99 -6.10
C ASN A 22 13.75 -11.04 -7.29
N HIS A 23 12.49 -10.85 -7.68
CA HIS A 23 12.08 -10.07 -8.83
C HIS A 23 10.84 -9.22 -8.51
N ALA A 24 10.93 -7.91 -8.71
CA ALA A 24 9.92 -6.97 -8.24
C ALA A 24 8.69 -6.79 -9.17
N MET A 25 8.58 -7.53 -10.28
CA MET A 25 7.49 -7.36 -11.27
C MET A 25 6.09 -7.38 -10.65
N PHE A 26 5.88 -8.18 -9.60
CA PHE A 26 4.59 -8.25 -8.89
C PHE A 26 4.47 -7.29 -7.70
N SER A 27 5.32 -6.27 -7.59
CA SER A 27 5.29 -5.34 -6.45
C SER A 27 4.18 -4.29 -6.50
N SER A 28 3.34 -4.27 -7.54
CA SER A 28 2.28 -3.25 -7.72
C SER A 28 1.27 -3.21 -6.56
N TYR A 29 1.10 -4.31 -5.81
CA TYR A 29 0.30 -4.31 -4.59
C TYR A 29 0.82 -3.31 -3.55
N SER A 30 2.13 -3.02 -3.52
CA SER A 30 2.69 -2.02 -2.61
C SER A 30 2.09 -0.64 -2.89
N SER A 31 2.07 -0.20 -4.16
CA SER A 31 1.42 1.05 -4.57
C SER A 31 -0.06 1.08 -4.18
N TRP A 32 -0.78 -0.03 -4.36
CA TRP A 32 -2.17 -0.14 -3.94
C TRP A 32 -2.34 -0.03 -2.41
N LEU A 33 -1.43 -0.60 -1.60
CA LEU A 33 -1.47 -0.44 -0.14
C LEU A 33 -1.35 1.03 0.28
N PHE A 34 -0.48 1.81 -0.37
CA PHE A 34 -0.33 3.24 -0.09
C PHE A 34 -1.53 4.07 -0.56
N GLN A 35 -1.99 3.85 -1.79
CA GLN A 35 -3.05 4.66 -2.42
C GLN A 35 -4.45 4.31 -1.92
N ALA A 36 -4.76 3.01 -1.75
CA ALA A 36 -6.08 2.56 -1.33
C ALA A 36 -6.19 2.52 0.20
N LEU A 37 -5.47 1.62 0.88
CA LEU A 37 -5.61 1.46 2.33
C LEU A 37 -5.01 2.65 3.09
N GLY A 38 -3.82 3.09 2.69
CA GLY A 38 -3.18 4.28 3.22
C GLY A 38 -3.84 5.58 2.75
N GLY A 39 -4.58 5.55 1.64
CA GLY A 39 -5.28 6.71 1.12
C GLY A 39 -4.40 7.82 0.55
N ILE A 40 -3.09 7.61 0.38
CA ILE A 40 -2.15 8.66 -0.05
C ILE A 40 -1.84 8.48 -1.54
N THR A 41 -2.28 9.44 -2.35
CA THR A 41 -2.01 9.46 -3.79
C THR A 41 -1.45 10.82 -4.20
N VAL A 42 -0.33 10.83 -4.91
CA VAL A 42 0.13 12.03 -5.63
C VAL A 42 -0.79 12.20 -6.83
N ALA A 43 -1.43 13.37 -6.97
CA ALA A 43 -2.37 13.59 -8.07
C ALA A 43 -1.65 13.46 -9.43
N GLU A 44 -2.38 13.04 -10.47
CA GLU A 44 -1.79 12.77 -11.79
C GLU A 44 -1.18 14.04 -12.41
N GLU A 45 -1.81 15.18 -12.16
CA GLU A 45 -1.39 16.51 -12.59
C GLU A 45 -0.29 17.13 -11.71
N ALA A 46 0.06 16.50 -10.59
CA ALA A 46 0.97 17.09 -9.62
C ALA A 46 2.41 17.17 -10.14
N VAL A 47 3.08 18.29 -9.88
CA VAL A 47 4.50 18.51 -10.19
C VAL A 47 5.31 18.56 -8.90
N GLY A 48 6.14 17.52 -8.71
CA GLY A 48 6.94 17.38 -7.49
C GLY A 48 6.06 17.23 -6.25
N ALA A 49 4.95 16.50 -6.36
CA ALA A 49 4.03 16.21 -5.25
C ALA A 49 3.43 17.46 -4.58
N ASP A 50 3.16 18.51 -5.35
CA ASP A 50 2.48 19.73 -4.88
C ASP A 50 0.98 19.53 -4.62
N VAL A 51 0.37 18.54 -5.25
CA VAL A 51 -1.03 18.14 -5.01
C VAL A 51 -1.09 16.68 -4.54
N ILE A 52 -1.69 16.48 -3.37
CA ILE A 52 -1.88 15.17 -2.73
C ILE A 52 -3.36 14.94 -2.51
N LEU A 53 -3.84 13.77 -2.92
CA LEU A 53 -5.18 13.28 -2.66
C LEU A 53 -5.13 12.35 -1.44
N ILE A 54 -5.96 12.65 -0.44
CA ILE A 54 -6.16 11.81 0.75
C ILE A 54 -7.55 11.17 0.67
N SER A 55 -7.60 9.88 0.33
CA SER A 55 -8.85 9.13 0.16
C SER A 55 -8.69 7.65 0.56
N PRO A 56 -8.62 7.34 1.86
CA PRO A 56 -8.50 5.96 2.32
C PRO A 56 -9.74 5.13 2.02
N SER A 57 -9.52 3.92 1.51
CA SER A 57 -10.55 2.91 1.26
C SER A 57 -10.76 2.04 2.50
N PHE A 58 -11.95 2.15 3.09
CA PHE A 58 -12.32 1.39 4.28
C PHE A 58 -12.92 0.03 3.91
N THR A 59 -12.32 -1.06 4.37
CA THR A 59 -12.89 -2.41 4.25
C THR A 59 -13.44 -2.88 5.59
N ASP A 60 -14.42 -3.77 5.60
CA ASP A 60 -15.04 -4.27 6.84
C ASP A 60 -14.08 -5.13 7.68
N THR A 61 -13.02 -5.65 7.07
CA THR A 61 -12.05 -6.56 7.71
C THR A 61 -10.84 -5.83 8.30
N ILE A 62 -10.57 -4.59 7.88
CA ILE A 62 -9.44 -3.80 8.37
C ILE A 62 -9.96 -2.75 9.35
N ASN A 63 -9.39 -2.75 10.56
CA ASN A 63 -9.79 -1.86 11.64
C ASN A 63 -8.92 -0.64 11.78
N PHE A 64 -7.69 -0.66 11.25
CA PHE A 64 -6.82 0.50 11.26
C PHE A 64 -5.76 0.39 10.17
N VAL A 65 -5.25 1.54 9.74
CA VAL A 65 -4.05 1.67 8.91
C VAL A 65 -3.23 2.82 9.47
N ASP A 66 -1.91 2.61 9.54
CA ASP A 66 -0.91 3.66 9.78
C ASP A 66 0.00 3.74 8.56
N CYS A 67 -0.16 4.79 7.77
CA CYS A 67 0.56 4.97 6.51
C CYS A 67 1.27 6.32 6.50
N TRP A 68 2.52 6.32 6.04
CA TRP A 68 3.27 7.53 5.76
C TRP A 68 4.08 7.37 4.48
N HIS A 69 4.26 8.47 3.75
CA HIS A 69 5.05 8.51 2.53
C HIS A 69 5.95 9.75 2.54
N GLN A 70 7.23 9.57 2.22
CA GLN A 70 8.19 10.67 2.12
C GLN A 70 8.22 11.19 0.69
N THR A 71 7.88 12.46 0.50
CA THR A 71 8.01 13.17 -0.78
C THR A 71 9.19 14.14 -0.74
N ILE A 72 9.45 14.80 -1.87
CA ILE A 72 10.43 15.89 -1.95
C ILE A 72 10.01 17.12 -1.12
N ARG A 73 8.72 17.25 -0.80
CA ARG A 73 8.16 18.37 -0.01
C ARG A 73 8.01 18.04 1.48
N GLY A 74 8.34 16.81 1.88
CA GLY A 74 8.22 16.35 3.26
C GLY A 74 7.40 15.07 3.40
N ARG A 75 7.17 14.69 4.66
CA ARG A 75 6.42 13.50 5.03
C ARG A 75 4.92 13.78 5.02
N ILE A 76 4.17 12.93 4.33
CA ILE A 76 2.71 12.88 4.36
C ILE A 76 2.31 11.69 5.22
N GLU A 77 1.33 11.86 6.10
CA GLU A 77 0.80 10.77 6.92
C GLU A 77 -0.72 10.71 6.81
N CYS A 78 -1.24 9.50 6.71
CA CYS A 78 -2.67 9.21 6.84
C CYS A 78 -2.83 8.02 7.76
N ARG A 79 -3.56 8.24 8.87
CA ARG A 79 -3.84 7.21 9.87
C ARG A 79 -5.32 7.20 10.16
N TRP A 80 -5.92 6.02 10.11
CA TRP A 80 -7.33 5.86 10.44
C TRP A 80 -7.55 4.64 11.32
N ARG A 81 -8.60 4.70 12.13
CA ARG A 81 -9.04 3.61 12.99
C ARG A 81 -10.56 3.58 13.05
N ARG A 82 -11.13 2.39 12.90
CA ARG A 82 -12.56 2.13 13.06
C ARG A 82 -12.90 2.11 14.54
N TYR A 83 -13.85 2.95 14.94
CA TYR A 83 -14.44 2.92 16.28
C TYR A 83 -15.79 2.23 16.22
N LYS A 84 -16.14 1.46 17.26
CA LYS A 84 -17.51 0.98 17.41
C LYS A 84 -18.43 2.18 17.60
N LYS A 85 -19.53 2.23 16.85
CA LYS A 85 -20.57 3.24 17.09
C LYS A 85 -21.11 3.00 18.50
N ALA A 86 -21.11 4.04 19.33
CA ALA A 86 -21.71 3.95 20.66
C ALA A 86 -23.19 3.61 20.50
N SER A 87 -23.67 2.63 21.27
CA SER A 87 -25.10 2.32 21.38
C SER A 87 -25.76 3.50 22.12
N ASN A 88 -26.76 4.14 21.49
CA ASN A 88 -27.68 5.02 22.19
C ASN A 88 -28.72 4.19 22.95
#